data_AF-K4BZF3-F1
#
_entry.id   AF-K4BZF3-F1
#
_cell.length_a   1.000
_cell.length_b   1.000
_cell.length_c   1.000
_cell.angle_alpha   90.00
_cell.angle_beta   90.00
_cell.angle_gamma   90.00
#
_symmetry.space_group_name_H-M   'P 1'
#
loop_
_entity.id
_entity.type
_entity.pdbx_description
1 polymer ?
#
loop_
_entity_poly.entity_id
_entity_poly.type
_entity_poly.pdbx_seq_one_letter_code
_entity_poly.pdbx_strand_id
1 'polypeptide(L)'
;MLAFGTPEKQILIEPIFSQWIQSAHGKTSYGFDVILSSTTGPAFNAGRSIWLPGWLNAVNENSSSLFLTIGLGDFLVHHAIALGLHTTTLILVKETSKIISLGQFICENVCIAKNGRPLKSGQVILVQVYSKVIRSANPYLATPGATVHGHYGETLY
;
A
#
# COMPACT_ATOMS: atom_id res chain seq x y z
N MET A 1 -0.31 23.77 2.09
CA MET A 1 -0.01 24.39 0.78
C MET A 1 -1.02 25.48 0.43
N LEU A 2 -2.29 25.11 0.26
CA LEU A 2 -3.37 26.05 -0.10
C LEU A 2 -3.52 27.23 0.88
N ALA A 3 -3.50 26.94 2.19
CA ALA A 3 -3.59 27.98 3.23
C ALA A 3 -2.42 28.98 3.23
N PHE A 4 -1.30 28.63 2.59
CA PHE A 4 -0.13 29.51 2.42
C PHE A 4 -0.15 30.26 1.09
N GLY A 5 -1.26 30.25 0.35
CA GLY A 5 -1.39 30.94 -0.94
C GLY A 5 -0.50 30.39 -2.06
N THR A 6 -0.01 29.15 -1.91
CA THR A 6 0.91 28.49 -2.87
C THR A 6 0.36 27.16 -3.40
N PRO A 7 -0.88 27.13 -3.93
CA PRO A 7 -1.53 25.88 -4.37
C PRO A 7 -0.72 25.10 -5.42
N GLU A 8 0.09 25.79 -6.23
CA GLU A 8 0.92 25.21 -7.28
C GLU A 8 1.99 24.26 -6.79
N LYS A 9 2.42 24.35 -5.52
CA LYS A 9 3.38 23.38 -4.95
C LYS A 9 2.70 22.23 -4.20
N GLN A 10 1.38 22.09 -4.31
CA GLN A 10 0.70 20.89 -3.85
C GLN A 10 1.14 19.69 -4.68
N ILE A 11 1.44 18.58 -4.01
CA ILE A 11 1.70 17.32 -4.70
C ILE A 11 0.36 16.76 -5.16
N LEU A 12 0.20 16.68 -6.47
CA LEU A 12 -0.97 16.16 -7.15
C LEU A 12 -0.55 14.88 -7.86
N ILE A 13 -1.22 13.77 -7.56
CA ILE A 13 -0.91 12.46 -8.14
C ILE A 13 -2.08 12.06 -9.03
N GLU A 14 -1.81 11.86 -10.30
CA GLU A 14 -2.79 11.35 -11.24
C GLU A 14 -3.01 9.85 -11.03
N PRO A 15 -4.28 9.40 -10.93
CA PRO A 15 -4.58 7.98 -10.80
C PRO A 15 -4.53 7.30 -12.17
N ILE A 16 -3.37 7.32 -12.82
CA ILE A 16 -3.15 6.80 -14.20
C ILE A 16 -3.66 5.37 -14.36
N PHE A 17 -3.49 4.52 -13.34
CA PHE A 17 -3.97 3.14 -13.41
C PHE A 17 -5.49 3.05 -13.54
N SER A 18 -6.26 3.84 -12.79
CA SER A 18 -7.72 3.80 -12.88
C SER A 18 -8.24 4.47 -14.15
N GLN A 19 -7.58 5.54 -14.62
CA GLN A 19 -7.87 6.16 -15.91
C GLN A 19 -7.59 5.19 -17.07
N TRP A 20 -6.51 4.43 -17.00
CA TRP A 20 -6.19 3.37 -17.95
C TRP A 20 -7.27 2.28 -17.95
N ILE A 21 -7.74 1.82 -16.78
CA ILE A 21 -8.84 0.85 -16.68
C ILE A 21 -10.12 1.40 -17.32
N GLN A 22 -10.50 2.65 -17.01
CA GLN A 22 -11.69 3.25 -17.62
C GLN A 22 -11.55 3.34 -19.15
N SER A 23 -10.34 3.61 -19.65
CA SER A 23 -10.07 3.65 -21.09
C SER A 23 -10.08 2.26 -21.72
N ALA A 24 -9.55 1.25 -21.05
CA ALA A 24 -9.66 -0.15 -21.46
C ALA A 24 -11.13 -0.60 -21.59
N HIS A 25 -12.03 0.01 -20.82
CA HIS A 25 -13.47 -0.17 -20.92
C HIS A 25 -14.17 0.74 -21.95
N GLY A 26 -13.43 1.55 -22.72
CA GLY A 26 -13.97 2.34 -23.83
C GLY A 26 -14.23 3.81 -23.52
N LYS A 27 -13.79 4.32 -22.36
CA LYS A 27 -13.83 5.75 -22.06
C LYS A 27 -12.74 6.49 -22.83
N THR A 28 -13.11 7.48 -23.63
CA THR A 28 -12.16 8.15 -24.53
C THR A 28 -11.59 9.45 -23.95
N SER A 29 -12.13 9.95 -22.84
CA SER A 29 -11.77 11.26 -22.26
C SER A 29 -10.33 11.40 -21.77
N TYR A 30 -9.64 10.29 -21.50
CA TYR A 30 -8.25 10.29 -21.00
C TYR A 30 -7.20 10.16 -22.11
N GLY A 31 -7.61 9.93 -23.35
CA GLY A 31 -6.68 9.84 -24.50
C GLY A 31 -5.85 8.56 -24.60
N PHE A 32 -6.08 7.55 -23.76
CA PHE A 32 -5.46 6.23 -23.94
C PHE A 32 -6.11 5.48 -25.10
N ASP A 33 -5.31 4.98 -26.04
CA ASP A 33 -5.73 4.11 -27.14
C ASP A 33 -5.46 2.64 -26.78
N VAL A 34 -6.39 2.01 -26.05
CA VAL A 34 -6.19 0.67 -25.47
C VAL A 34 -7.49 -0.15 -25.41
N ILE A 35 -7.41 -1.42 -25.79
CA ILE A 35 -8.51 -2.42 -25.73
C ILE A 35 -9.81 -1.92 -26.38
N LEU A 36 -10.78 -1.39 -25.61
CA LEU A 36 -12.08 -0.94 -26.13
C LEU A 36 -12.11 0.55 -26.50
N SER A 37 -11.18 1.38 -26.00
CA SER A 37 -11.05 2.75 -26.54
C SER A 37 -10.38 2.76 -27.92
N SER A 38 -9.69 1.66 -28.28
CA SER A 38 -9.04 1.49 -29.57
C SER A 38 -9.97 0.92 -30.63
N THR A 39 -10.38 1.74 -31.59
CA THR A 39 -11.33 1.34 -32.65
C THR A 39 -10.76 0.33 -33.64
N THR A 40 -9.43 0.18 -33.69
CA THR A 40 -8.73 -0.80 -34.54
C THR A 40 -8.44 -2.11 -33.82
N GLY A 41 -8.62 -2.15 -32.50
CA GLY A 41 -8.28 -3.30 -31.65
C GLY A 41 -9.15 -4.55 -31.92
N PRO A 42 -8.60 -5.77 -31.74
CA PRO A 42 -9.38 -7.00 -31.88
C PRO A 42 -10.60 -7.06 -30.95
N ALA A 43 -10.46 -6.56 -29.71
CA ALA A 43 -11.55 -6.52 -28.73
C ALA A 43 -12.71 -5.63 -29.18
N PHE A 44 -12.40 -4.45 -29.71
CA PHE A 44 -13.39 -3.55 -30.28
C PHE A 44 -14.10 -4.18 -31.49
N ASN A 45 -13.33 -4.74 -32.42
CA ASN A 45 -13.87 -5.37 -33.63
C ASN A 45 -14.80 -6.55 -33.32
N ALA A 46 -14.46 -7.36 -32.31
CA ALA A 46 -15.28 -8.49 -31.88
C ALA A 46 -16.61 -8.04 -31.22
N GLY A 47 -16.61 -6.94 -30.47
CA GLY A 47 -17.81 -6.46 -29.76
C GLY A 47 -18.75 -5.58 -30.60
N ARG A 48 -18.27 -5.05 -31.73
CA ARG A 48 -18.89 -3.95 -32.51
C ARG A 48 -20.35 -4.18 -32.92
N SER A 49 -20.79 -5.41 -33.11
CA SER A 49 -22.07 -5.72 -33.76
C SER A 49 -23.26 -5.88 -32.82
N ILE A 50 -23.06 -5.99 -31.50
CA ILE A 50 -24.16 -6.32 -30.56
C ILE A 50 -24.24 -5.31 -29.41
N TRP A 51 -23.37 -5.45 -28.41
CA TRP A 51 -23.48 -4.70 -27.15
C TRP A 51 -22.59 -3.46 -27.14
N LEU A 52 -21.47 -3.48 -27.88
CA LEU A 52 -20.41 -2.48 -27.75
C LEU A 52 -20.86 -1.06 -28.11
N PRO A 53 -21.64 -0.79 -29.17
CA PRO A 53 -22.09 0.57 -29.45
C PRO A 53 -22.92 1.18 -28.32
N GLY A 54 -23.87 0.42 -27.75
CA GLY A 54 -24.68 0.87 -26.63
C GLY A 54 -23.85 1.09 -25.36
N TRP A 55 -22.90 0.20 -25.09
CA TRP A 55 -21.95 0.35 -23.99
C TRP A 55 -21.07 1.60 -24.13
N LEU A 56 -20.46 1.83 -25.30
CA LEU A 56 -19.61 2.99 -25.55
C LEU A 56 -20.39 4.29 -25.43
N ASN A 57 -21.64 4.32 -25.87
CA ASN A 57 -22.53 5.46 -25.65
C ASN A 57 -22.70 5.71 -24.15
N ALA A 58 -23.02 4.68 -23.37
CA ALA A 58 -23.24 4.82 -21.92
C ALA A 58 -21.97 5.24 -21.15
N VAL A 59 -20.79 4.70 -21.48
CA VAL A 59 -19.52 5.01 -20.78
C VAL A 59 -19.04 6.44 -21.05
N ASN A 60 -19.35 6.97 -22.23
CA ASN A 60 -18.96 8.33 -22.64
C ASN A 60 -20.07 9.37 -22.38
N GLU A 61 -21.19 8.96 -21.78
CA GLU A 61 -22.29 9.83 -21.38
C GLU A 61 -21.95 10.56 -20.07
N ASN A 62 -21.71 11.88 -20.13
CA ASN A 62 -21.33 12.70 -18.97
C ASN A 62 -22.48 12.93 -17.96
N SER A 63 -23.72 12.62 -18.33
CA SER A 63 -24.89 12.75 -17.47
C SER A 63 -25.12 11.52 -16.57
N SER A 64 -24.44 10.41 -16.86
CA SER A 64 -24.57 9.15 -16.12
C SER A 64 -23.54 9.04 -15.00
N SER A 65 -23.80 8.16 -14.02
CA SER A 65 -22.82 7.79 -13.00
C SER A 65 -21.86 6.68 -13.44
N LEU A 66 -22.00 6.18 -14.67
CA LEU A 66 -21.22 5.05 -15.17
C LEU A 66 -19.79 5.53 -15.50
N PHE A 67 -18.81 5.01 -14.76
CA PHE A 67 -17.40 5.44 -14.84
C PHE A 67 -17.23 6.96 -14.81
N LEU A 68 -17.58 7.59 -13.68
CA LEU A 68 -17.29 9.00 -13.45
C LEU A 68 -15.82 9.32 -13.70
N THR A 69 -15.56 10.53 -14.21
CA THR A 69 -14.19 11.00 -14.47
C THR A 69 -13.40 11.05 -13.17
N ILE A 70 -12.27 10.37 -13.14
CA ILE A 70 -11.41 10.23 -11.96
C ILE A 70 -10.38 11.35 -11.97
N GLY A 71 -10.44 12.20 -10.95
CA GLY A 71 -9.52 13.30 -10.73
C GLY A 71 -8.43 12.99 -9.69
N LEU A 72 -7.60 14.00 -9.47
CA LEU A 72 -6.49 13.97 -8.51
C LEU A 72 -6.96 13.75 -7.06
N GLY A 73 -8.13 14.29 -6.70
CA GLY A 73 -8.72 14.10 -5.37
C GLY A 73 -9.14 12.66 -5.10
N ASP A 74 -9.62 11.95 -6.13
CA ASP A 74 -10.08 10.57 -5.99
C ASP A 74 -8.93 9.63 -5.65
N PHE A 75 -7.72 9.91 -6.14
CA PHE A 75 -6.51 9.17 -5.76
C PHE A 75 -6.32 9.17 -4.23
N LEU A 76 -6.38 10.35 -3.61
CA LEU A 76 -6.17 10.49 -2.17
C LEU A 76 -7.28 9.80 -1.36
N VAL A 77 -8.53 9.94 -1.78
CA VAL A 77 -9.68 9.30 -1.10
C VAL A 77 -9.59 7.79 -1.18
N HIS A 78 -9.27 7.22 -2.35
CA HIS A 78 -9.09 5.76 -2.48
C HIS A 78 -7.92 5.24 -1.62
N HIS A 79 -6.83 6.01 -1.50
CA HIS A 79 -5.72 5.63 -0.59
C HIS A 79 -6.14 5.68 0.89
N ALA A 80 -6.94 6.68 1.29
CA ALA A 80 -7.49 6.73 2.64
C ALA A 80 -8.42 5.54 2.93
N ILE A 81 -9.27 5.15 1.97
CA ILE A 81 -10.11 3.95 2.07
C ILE A 81 -9.25 2.69 2.17
N ALA A 82 -8.22 2.56 1.33
CA ALA A 82 -7.30 1.43 1.38
C ALA A 82 -6.60 1.36 2.74
N LEU A 83 -6.09 2.47 3.28
CA LEU A 83 -5.49 2.51 4.61
C LEU A 83 -6.49 2.08 5.70
N GLY A 84 -7.72 2.56 5.64
CA GLY A 84 -8.81 2.15 6.54
C GLY A 84 -9.08 0.64 6.47
N LEU A 85 -9.21 0.10 5.26
CA LEU A 85 -9.40 -1.35 5.05
C LEU A 85 -8.22 -2.17 5.58
N HIS A 86 -6.98 -1.75 5.32
CA HIS A 86 -5.79 -2.45 5.82
C HIS A 86 -5.74 -2.42 7.35
N THR A 87 -6.03 -1.29 7.99
CA THR A 87 -6.03 -1.17 9.46
C THR A 87 -7.16 -1.97 10.10
N THR A 88 -8.39 -1.93 9.56
CA THR A 88 -9.49 -2.77 10.05
C THR A 88 -9.17 -4.25 9.89
N THR A 89 -8.64 -4.65 8.73
CA THR A 89 -8.20 -6.04 8.50
C THR A 89 -7.13 -6.45 9.51
N LEU A 90 -6.14 -5.59 9.77
CA LEU A 90 -5.10 -5.85 10.76
C LEU A 90 -5.68 -6.02 12.18
N ILE A 91 -6.64 -5.18 12.58
CA ILE A 91 -7.30 -5.28 13.89
C ILE A 91 -8.05 -6.61 14.00
N LEU A 92 -8.88 -6.95 13.00
CA LEU A 92 -9.67 -8.19 13.01
C LEU A 92 -8.77 -9.44 12.99
N VAL A 93 -7.72 -9.44 12.17
CA VAL A 93 -6.74 -10.54 12.09
C VAL A 93 -5.98 -10.69 13.42
N LYS A 94 -5.59 -9.57 14.04
CA LYS A 94 -4.91 -9.58 15.33
C LYS A 94 -5.82 -10.07 16.47
N GLU A 95 -7.09 -9.66 16.50
CA GLU A 95 -8.04 -10.09 17.53
C GLU A 95 -8.41 -11.57 17.39
N THR A 96 -8.56 -12.07 16.16
CA THR A 96 -8.81 -13.49 15.89
C THR A 96 -7.57 -14.35 16.12
N SER A 97 -6.38 -13.81 15.88
CA SER A 97 -5.11 -14.50 16.11
C SER A 97 -4.54 -14.13 17.47
N LYS A 98 -4.95 -14.86 18.51
CA LYS A 98 -4.62 -14.70 19.95
C LYS A 98 -3.12 -14.55 20.28
N ILE A 99 -2.21 -14.67 19.32
CA ILE A 99 -0.76 -14.65 19.48
C ILE A 99 -0.02 -13.85 18.37
N ILE A 100 -0.65 -12.93 17.63
CA ILE A 100 0.10 -12.06 16.69
C ILE A 100 0.39 -10.71 17.34
N SER A 101 1.66 -10.50 17.69
CA SER A 101 2.16 -9.21 18.15
C SER A 101 2.14 -8.20 17.00
N LEU A 102 1.73 -6.95 17.25
CA LEU A 102 1.69 -5.89 16.24
C LEU A 102 3.07 -5.67 15.57
N GLY A 103 4.16 -5.94 16.30
CA GLY A 103 5.53 -5.86 15.77
C GLY A 103 5.89 -6.94 14.75
N GLN A 104 5.06 -7.97 14.58
CA GLN A 104 5.31 -9.11 13.69
C GLN A 104 4.77 -8.88 12.27
N PHE A 105 3.89 -7.88 12.07
CA PHE A 105 3.34 -7.52 10.76
C PHE A 105 4.00 -6.30 10.12
N ILE A 106 4.71 -5.47 10.90
CA ILE A 106 5.33 -4.22 10.42
C ILE A 106 6.79 -4.45 9.99
N CYS A 107 7.38 -5.60 10.30
CA CYS A 107 8.74 -5.96 9.87
C CYS A 107 8.68 -7.21 8.98
N GLU A 108 8.82 -7.02 7.68
CA GLU A 108 8.82 -8.08 6.66
C GLU A 108 9.96 -9.12 6.84
N ASN A 109 10.86 -8.95 7.81
CA ASN A 109 12.02 -9.82 8.03
C ASN A 109 12.27 -10.27 9.48
N VAL A 110 11.31 -10.15 10.41
CA VAL A 110 11.50 -10.65 11.80
C VAL A 110 10.35 -11.58 12.19
N CYS A 111 10.56 -12.87 12.01
CA CYS A 111 9.65 -13.91 12.49
C CYS A 111 10.01 -14.30 13.93
N ILE A 112 9.14 -14.02 14.90
CA ILE A 112 9.26 -14.57 16.27
C ILE A 112 8.49 -15.90 16.30
N ALA A 113 9.22 -17.01 16.22
CA ALA A 113 8.65 -18.34 16.39
C ALA A 113 8.27 -18.58 17.86
N LYS A 114 6.97 -18.57 18.17
CA LYS A 114 6.42 -18.94 19.49
C LYS A 114 6.02 -20.42 19.51
N ASN A 115 7.00 -21.33 19.45
CA ASN A 115 6.76 -22.73 19.80
C ASN A 115 7.70 -23.13 20.94
N GLY A 116 7.40 -22.66 22.15
CA GLY A 116 8.15 -22.98 23.37
C GLY A 116 7.53 -22.33 24.62
N ARG A 117 7.74 -22.96 25.79
CA ARG A 117 7.21 -22.54 27.11
C ARG A 117 7.42 -21.03 27.39
N PRO A 118 6.53 -20.38 28.17
CA PRO A 118 6.63 -18.94 28.42
C PRO A 118 7.93 -18.61 29.18
N LEU A 119 8.85 -17.92 28.52
CA LEU A 119 10.08 -17.46 29.15
C LEU A 119 9.77 -16.25 30.03
N LYS A 120 10.28 -16.26 31.26
CA LYS A 120 10.17 -15.11 32.17
C LYS A 120 10.97 -13.93 31.62
N SER A 121 10.48 -12.73 31.90
CA SER A 121 11.11 -11.45 31.53
C SER A 121 12.61 -11.49 31.87
N GLY A 122 13.46 -11.44 30.85
CA GLY A 122 14.93 -11.41 30.98
C GLY A 122 15.69 -12.64 30.47
N GLN A 123 15.04 -13.73 30.03
CA GLN A 123 15.77 -14.87 29.45
C GLN A 123 15.97 -14.78 27.93
N VAL A 124 17.23 -15.00 27.55
CA VAL A 124 17.75 -15.07 26.18
C VAL A 124 17.81 -16.54 25.74
N ILE A 125 17.34 -16.85 24.53
CA ILE A 125 17.62 -18.12 23.84
C ILE A 125 18.42 -17.85 22.55
N LEU A 126 19.41 -18.71 22.30
CA LEU A 126 20.28 -18.78 21.12
C LEU A 126 19.66 -19.70 20.06
N VAL A 127 20.05 -19.58 18.78
CA VAL A 127 20.48 -20.71 17.90
C VAL A 127 20.84 -20.24 16.46
N GLN A 128 22.12 -20.48 16.13
CA GLN A 128 22.73 -20.95 14.85
C GLN A 128 22.91 -20.04 13.60
N VAL A 129 23.77 -20.50 12.68
CA VAL A 129 25.12 -19.98 12.35
C VAL A 129 25.19 -18.91 11.23
N TYR A 130 24.09 -18.44 10.66
CA TYR A 130 24.17 -17.59 9.44
C TYR A 130 23.34 -16.31 9.41
N SER A 131 22.67 -15.92 10.50
CA SER A 131 21.95 -14.64 10.54
C SER A 131 22.41 -13.81 11.73
N LYS A 132 22.96 -12.63 11.45
CA LYS A 132 23.40 -11.65 12.44
C LYS A 132 22.19 -11.20 13.27
N VAL A 133 22.26 -11.38 14.59
CA VAL A 133 21.20 -11.02 15.53
C VAL A 133 21.59 -9.75 16.27
N ILE A 134 20.68 -8.78 16.34
CA ILE A 134 20.77 -7.63 17.25
C ILE A 134 19.62 -7.72 18.24
N ARG A 135 19.90 -7.49 19.53
CA ARG A 135 18.89 -7.26 20.55
C ARG A 135 19.24 -6.02 21.36
N SER A 136 18.22 -5.22 21.65
CA SER A 136 18.30 -4.16 22.65
C SER A 136 18.29 -4.78 24.05
N ALA A 137 19.31 -4.45 24.85
CA ALA A 137 19.42 -4.83 26.25
C ALA A 137 19.48 -3.56 27.10
N ASN A 138 18.93 -3.60 28.31
CA ASN A 138 19.15 -2.51 29.25
C ASN A 138 20.65 -2.45 29.60
N PRO A 139 21.29 -1.25 29.59
CA PRO A 139 22.74 -1.09 29.71
C PRO A 139 23.35 -1.76 30.95
N TYR A 140 22.60 -1.87 32.04
CA TYR A 140 23.06 -2.44 33.32
C TYR A 140 23.22 -3.97 33.31
N LEU A 141 22.83 -4.66 32.22
CA LEU A 141 23.03 -6.11 32.05
C LEU A 141 24.29 -6.46 31.24
N ALA A 142 25.12 -5.46 30.89
CA ALA A 142 26.39 -5.70 30.21
C ALA A 142 27.39 -6.36 31.18
N THR A 143 27.91 -7.54 30.81
CA THR A 143 28.95 -8.24 31.58
C THR A 143 30.29 -7.50 31.52
N PRO A 144 31.12 -7.56 32.58
CA PRO A 144 32.47 -6.98 32.58
C PRO A 144 33.30 -7.50 31.39
N GLY A 145 33.77 -6.58 30.54
CA GLY A 145 34.49 -6.91 29.29
C GLY A 145 33.68 -6.70 28.00
N ALA A 146 32.39 -6.41 28.08
CA ALA A 146 31.60 -6.00 26.91
C ALA A 146 31.85 -4.52 26.57
N THR A 147 32.21 -4.22 25.31
CA THR A 147 32.30 -2.84 24.80
C THR A 147 30.92 -2.39 24.32
N VAL A 148 30.33 -1.42 25.02
CA VAL A 148 29.05 -0.79 24.65
C VAL A 148 29.34 0.50 23.89
N HIS A 149 28.97 0.58 22.61
CA HIS A 149 29.12 1.81 21.81
C HIS A 149 27.83 2.64 21.94
N GLY A 150 27.92 3.78 22.63
CA GLY A 150 26.76 4.58 23.07
C GLY A 150 26.29 5.67 22.10
N HIS A 151 26.83 5.76 20.88
CA HIS A 151 26.48 6.82 19.94
C HIS A 151 25.60 6.29 18.80
N TYR A 152 24.29 6.27 19.03
CA TYR A 152 23.30 6.25 17.95
C TYR A 152 22.82 7.69 17.74
N GLY A 153 23.43 8.41 16.80
CA GLY A 153 22.88 9.67 16.29
C GLY A 153 23.72 10.94 16.47
N GLU A 154 25.02 10.94 16.12
CA GLU A 154 25.66 12.18 15.69
C GLU A 154 25.62 12.26 14.16
N THR A 155 24.71 13.08 13.64
CA THR A 155 24.81 13.62 12.27
C THR A 155 25.91 14.67 12.26
N LEU A 156 27.03 14.37 11.60
CA LEU A 156 28.01 15.38 11.20
C LEU A 156 27.40 16.27 10.11
N TYR A 157 27.59 17.58 10.25
CA TYR A 157 27.13 18.63 9.34
C TYR A 157 27.89 18.62 8.01
#